data_AF-A0A6L3MJA7-F1
#
_entry.id   AF-A0A6L3MJA7-F1
#
_cell.length_a   1.000
_cell.length_b   1.000
_cell.length_c   1.000
_cell.angle_alpha   90.00
_cell.angle_beta   90.00
_cell.angle_gamma   90.00
#
_symmetry.space_group_name_H-M   'P 1'
#
loop_
_entity.id
_entity.type
_entity.pdbx_description
1 polymer ?
#
loop_
_entity_poly.entity_id
_entity_poly.type
_entity_poly.pdbx_seq_one_letter_code
_entity_poly.pdbx_strand_id
1 'polypeptide(L)'
;AARDAGIAALTAEVETAARMLDTPAARLIARGTSRLVLLDEVEALLASNALVVDACRHTVRDARTTVSLARRPVLFVLARALGEAWPGDVSRNALVAAAFRARHADESHRARLRVEIGRLRAMLRPLANVTATPRGFALEPLGLRETV
;
A
#
# COMPACT_ATOMS: atom_id res chain seq x y z
N ALA A 1 19.01 -13.41 29.60
CA ALA A 1 18.11 -12.67 30.51
C ALA A 1 16.99 -13.52 31.09
N ALA A 2 15.95 -13.91 30.31
CA ALA A 2 14.81 -14.68 30.87
C ALA A 2 15.19 -16.08 31.40
N ARG A 3 16.04 -16.81 30.67
CA ARG A 3 16.61 -18.09 31.14
C ARG A 3 17.50 -17.91 32.36
N ASP A 4 18.33 -16.87 32.36
CA ASP A 4 19.24 -16.55 33.47
C ASP A 4 18.49 -16.18 34.76
N ALA A 5 17.28 -15.61 34.63
CA ALA A 5 16.42 -15.30 35.77
C ALA A 5 15.74 -16.54 36.38
N GLY A 6 15.68 -17.68 35.66
CA GLY A 6 15.10 -18.94 36.15
C GLY A 6 13.57 -18.91 36.38
N ILE A 7 12.88 -17.84 35.98
CA ILE A 7 11.43 -17.69 36.18
C ILE A 7 10.70 -18.40 35.03
N ALA A 8 9.99 -19.47 35.35
CA ALA A 8 9.26 -20.27 34.37
C ALA A 8 8.21 -19.46 33.59
N ALA A 9 7.46 -18.59 34.28
CA ALA A 9 6.48 -17.70 33.66
C ALA A 9 7.12 -16.76 32.63
N LEU A 10 8.29 -16.19 32.95
CA LEU A 10 9.02 -15.28 32.06
C LEU A 10 9.57 -16.01 30.85
N THR A 11 10.07 -17.24 31.02
CA THR A 11 10.51 -18.09 29.90
C THR A 11 9.35 -18.42 28.96
N ALA A 12 8.20 -18.81 29.50
CA ALA A 12 6.99 -19.10 28.71
C ALA A 12 6.45 -17.86 27.97
N GLU A 13 6.54 -16.69 28.59
CA GLU A 13 6.18 -15.41 27.96
C GLU A 13 7.12 -15.08 26.80
N VAL A 14 8.44 -15.22 26.99
CA VAL A 14 9.43 -15.03 25.92
C VAL A 14 9.22 -16.02 24.78
N GLU A 15 8.96 -17.30 25.06
CA GLU A 15 8.67 -18.30 24.04
C GLU A 15 7.37 -17.99 23.27
N THR A 16 6.36 -17.47 23.96
CA THR A 16 5.10 -17.06 23.32
C THR A 16 5.31 -15.85 22.42
N ALA A 17 6.03 -14.84 22.90
CA ALA A 17 6.41 -13.68 22.09
C ALA A 17 7.27 -14.06 20.89
N ALA A 18 8.22 -15.00 21.05
CA ALA A 18 9.04 -15.51 19.96
C ALA A 18 8.19 -16.19 18.88
N ARG A 19 7.25 -17.06 19.28
CA ARG A 19 6.32 -17.71 18.33
C ARG A 19 5.45 -16.71 17.56
N MET A 20 5.13 -15.55 18.12
CA MET A 20 4.36 -14.52 17.41
C MET A 20 5.14 -13.95 16.21
N LEU A 21 6.48 -13.92 16.26
CA LEU A 21 7.31 -13.44 15.16
C LEU A 21 7.25 -14.38 13.94
N ASP A 22 6.99 -15.66 14.17
CA ASP A 22 6.83 -16.69 13.13
C ASP A 22 5.40 -16.77 12.58
N THR A 23 4.49 -15.88 13.00
CA THR A 23 3.14 -15.80 12.45
C THR A 23 3.05 -14.77 11.32
N PRO A 24 2.14 -14.95 10.34
CA PRO A 24 1.91 -13.96 9.29
C PRO A 24 1.64 -12.55 9.84
N ALA A 25 2.48 -11.59 9.46
CA ALA A 25 2.40 -10.20 9.90
C ALA A 25 1.56 -9.35 8.93
N ALA A 26 1.59 -9.67 7.63
CA ALA A 26 0.84 -8.93 6.62
C ALA A 26 0.43 -9.81 5.42
N ARG A 27 -0.37 -9.20 4.54
CA ARG A 27 -0.70 -9.76 3.23
C ARG A 27 -0.11 -8.85 2.15
N LEU A 28 0.74 -9.42 1.31
CA LEU A 28 1.40 -8.76 0.20
C LEU A 28 0.58 -8.95 -1.07
N ILE A 29 0.33 -7.87 -1.83
CA ILE A 29 -0.43 -7.92 -3.09
C ILE A 29 0.44 -7.34 -4.21
N ALA A 30 0.90 -8.19 -5.12
CA ALA A 30 1.78 -7.77 -6.20
C ALA A 30 1.48 -8.51 -7.49
N ARG A 31 1.39 -7.76 -8.60
CA ARG A 31 1.20 -8.31 -9.95
C ARG A 31 0.02 -9.28 -10.03
N GLY A 32 -1.08 -8.97 -9.35
CA GLY A 32 -2.29 -9.81 -9.30
C GLY A 32 -2.20 -11.05 -8.40
N THR A 33 -1.09 -11.26 -7.69
CA THR A 33 -0.95 -12.34 -6.71
C THR A 33 -1.04 -11.81 -5.29
N SER A 34 -1.48 -12.65 -4.36
CA SER A 34 -1.59 -12.32 -2.94
C SER A 34 -0.97 -13.44 -2.11
N ARG A 35 -0.10 -13.10 -1.17
CA ARG A 35 0.48 -14.07 -0.23
C ARG A 35 0.62 -13.48 1.18
N LEU A 36 0.64 -14.37 2.16
CA LEU A 36 1.00 -13.99 3.54
C LEU A 36 2.51 -13.81 3.63
N VAL A 37 2.94 -12.84 4.45
CA VAL A 37 4.35 -12.52 4.72
C VAL A 37 4.60 -12.48 6.21
N LEU A 38 5.77 -12.94 6.62
CA LEU A 38 6.26 -12.85 7.99
C LEU A 38 6.82 -11.45 8.30
N LEU A 39 7.15 -11.19 9.57
CA LEU A 39 7.60 -9.87 10.02
C LEU A 39 8.94 -9.46 9.39
N ASP A 40 9.88 -10.41 9.27
CA ASP A 40 11.19 -10.21 8.64
C ASP A 40 11.06 -9.90 7.13
N GLU A 41 10.13 -10.56 6.44
CA GLU A 41 9.82 -10.26 5.04
C GLU A 41 9.21 -8.85 4.87
N VAL A 42 8.37 -8.42 5.82
CA VAL A 42 7.84 -7.05 5.83
C VAL A 42 8.98 -6.06 6.03
N GLU A 43 9.89 -6.30 6.98
CA GLU A 43 11.06 -5.45 7.20
C GLU A 43 11.94 -5.37 5.95
N ALA A 44 12.27 -6.51 5.33
CA ALA A 44 13.05 -6.58 4.10
C ALA A 44 12.38 -5.83 2.95
N LEU A 45 11.05 -5.97 2.80
CA LEU A 45 10.27 -5.25 1.80
C LEU A 45 10.33 -3.74 2.03
N LEU A 46 10.14 -3.29 3.27
CA LEU A 46 10.20 -1.87 3.60
C LEU A 46 11.61 -1.31 3.41
N ALA A 47 12.66 -2.08 3.67
CA ALA A 47 14.05 -1.69 3.44
C ALA A 47 14.44 -1.68 1.94
N SER A 48 13.67 -2.37 1.09
CA SER A 48 13.93 -2.44 -0.34
C SER A 48 13.64 -1.11 -1.07
N ASN A 49 14.02 -1.04 -2.35
CA ASN A 49 13.69 0.09 -3.22
C ASN A 49 12.27 0.02 -3.78
N ALA A 50 11.41 -0.86 -3.26
CA ALA A 50 10.04 -0.96 -3.71
C ALA A 50 9.20 0.24 -3.32
N LEU A 51 8.23 0.58 -4.17
CA LEU A 51 7.15 1.47 -3.77
C LEU A 51 6.06 0.64 -3.07
N VAL A 52 5.85 0.89 -1.79
CA VAL A 52 4.91 0.15 -0.95
C VAL A 52 3.69 1.02 -0.62
N VAL A 53 2.49 0.46 -0.84
CA VAL A 53 1.23 1.04 -0.35
C VAL A 53 0.83 0.34 0.94
N ASP A 54 1.19 0.93 2.08
CA ASP A 54 0.89 0.38 3.40
C ASP A 54 -0.57 0.69 3.79
N ALA A 55 -1.39 -0.37 3.76
CA ALA A 55 -2.80 -0.31 4.15
C ALA A 55 -3.04 -0.32 5.65
N CYS A 56 -2.08 -0.74 6.46
CA CYS A 56 -2.20 -0.67 7.93
C CYS A 56 -2.05 0.76 8.41
N ARG A 57 -1.16 1.55 7.79
CA ARG A 57 -0.87 2.94 8.20
C ARG A 57 -1.47 4.00 7.26
N HIS A 58 -2.11 3.59 6.16
CA HIS A 58 -2.57 4.46 5.09
C HIS A 58 -1.46 5.38 4.57
N THR A 59 -0.32 4.79 4.20
CA THR A 59 0.84 5.52 3.67
C THR A 59 1.31 4.94 2.34
N VAL A 60 1.99 5.76 1.55
CA VAL A 60 2.76 5.32 0.37
C VAL A 60 4.22 5.67 0.64
N ARG A 61 5.13 4.72 0.44
CA ARG A 61 6.55 4.92 0.78
C ARG A 61 7.51 4.19 -0.16
N ASP A 62 8.73 4.70 -0.21
CA ASP A 62 9.92 3.96 -0.62
C ASP A 62 10.92 3.93 0.56
N ALA A 63 12.14 3.41 0.35
CA ALA A 63 13.18 3.41 1.37
C ALA A 63 13.57 4.82 1.89
N ARG A 64 13.32 5.88 1.14
CA ARG A 64 13.81 7.24 1.40
C ARG A 64 12.74 8.18 1.92
N THR A 65 11.48 7.95 1.57
CA THR A 65 10.40 8.90 1.79
C THR A 65 9.08 8.18 2.07
N THR A 66 8.29 8.77 2.97
CA THR A 66 6.94 8.30 3.30
C THR A 66 5.94 9.44 3.16
N VAL A 67 4.85 9.21 2.43
CA VAL A 67 3.72 10.13 2.26
C VAL A 67 2.51 9.57 3.00
N SER A 68 2.01 10.31 3.98
CA SER A 68 0.79 9.92 4.71
C SER A 68 -0.48 10.34 3.97
N LEU A 69 -1.40 9.38 3.84
CA LEU A 69 -2.76 9.55 3.30
C LEU A 69 -3.83 9.24 4.36
N ALA A 70 -3.47 9.08 5.64
CA ALA A 70 -4.38 8.66 6.71
C ALA A 70 -5.62 9.54 6.86
N ARG A 71 -5.48 10.86 6.69
CA ARG A 71 -6.60 11.83 6.72
C ARG A 71 -7.24 12.09 5.36
N ARG A 72 -6.89 11.29 4.35
CA ARG A 72 -7.28 11.46 2.94
C ARG A 72 -7.77 10.13 2.36
N PRO A 73 -8.88 9.57 2.88
CA PRO A 73 -9.31 8.20 2.57
C PRO A 73 -9.54 7.98 1.08
N VAL A 74 -10.09 8.97 0.36
CA VAL A 74 -10.28 8.91 -1.10
C VAL A 74 -8.95 8.76 -1.83
N LEU A 75 -7.93 9.55 -1.45
CA LEU A 75 -6.61 9.47 -2.09
C LEU A 75 -5.94 8.13 -1.78
N PHE A 76 -6.10 7.61 -0.56
CA PHE A 76 -5.58 6.30 -0.19
C PHE A 76 -6.21 5.19 -1.02
N VAL A 77 -7.54 5.20 -1.18
CA VAL A 77 -8.25 4.21 -2.03
C VAL A 77 -7.76 4.27 -3.47
N LEU A 78 -7.56 5.46 -4.04
CA LEU A 78 -7.03 5.60 -5.40
C LEU A 78 -5.58 5.09 -5.50
N ALA A 79 -4.72 5.44 -4.55
CA ALA A 79 -3.33 4.97 -4.52
C ALA A 79 -3.25 3.45 -4.45
N ARG A 80 -4.05 2.84 -3.56
CA ARG A 80 -4.13 1.38 -3.41
C ARG A 80 -4.63 0.71 -4.68
N ALA A 81 -5.73 1.19 -5.28
CA ALA A 81 -6.27 0.60 -6.49
C ALA A 81 -5.25 0.63 -7.65
N LEU A 82 -4.52 1.74 -7.80
CA LEU A 82 -3.48 1.86 -8.82
C LEU A 82 -2.26 0.98 -8.51
N GLY A 83 -1.87 0.85 -7.24
CA GLY A 83 -0.77 -0.02 -6.80
C GLY A 83 -1.06 -1.51 -7.04
N GLU A 84 -2.26 -1.98 -6.69
CA GLU A 84 -2.68 -3.37 -6.91
C GLU A 84 -2.72 -3.76 -8.39
N ALA A 85 -3.02 -2.80 -9.28
CA ALA A 85 -3.08 -3.02 -10.73
C ALA A 85 -1.73 -2.92 -11.44
N TRP A 86 -0.69 -2.43 -10.76
CA TRP A 86 0.63 -2.25 -11.36
C TRP A 86 1.19 -3.58 -11.90
N PRO A 87 1.83 -3.61 -13.10
CA PRO A 87 2.20 -2.48 -13.96
C PRO A 87 1.10 -1.99 -14.93
N GLY A 88 -0.13 -2.50 -14.78
CA GLY A 88 -1.28 -2.12 -15.59
C GLY A 88 -1.94 -0.81 -15.16
N ASP A 89 -2.98 -0.43 -15.91
CA ASP A 89 -3.84 0.70 -15.61
C ASP A 89 -5.17 0.26 -14.99
N VAL A 90 -5.82 1.18 -14.27
CA VAL A 90 -7.16 1.01 -13.72
C VAL A 90 -8.12 1.90 -14.49
N SER A 91 -9.28 1.35 -14.87
CA SER A 91 -10.28 2.11 -15.61
C SER A 91 -10.87 3.24 -14.76
N ARG A 92 -11.31 4.33 -15.41
CA ARG A 92 -11.94 5.47 -14.73
C ARG A 92 -13.18 5.05 -13.94
N ASN A 93 -13.98 4.13 -14.49
CA ASN A 93 -15.18 3.63 -13.83
C ASN A 93 -14.84 2.79 -12.59
N ALA A 94 -13.81 1.94 -12.65
CA ALA A 94 -13.35 1.18 -11.50
C ALA A 94 -12.83 2.10 -10.37
N LEU A 95 -12.08 3.15 -10.72
CA LEU A 95 -11.62 4.15 -9.73
C LEU A 95 -12.79 4.93 -9.11
N VAL A 96 -13.79 5.32 -9.90
CA VAL A 96 -15.01 5.95 -9.38
C VAL A 96 -15.75 5.01 -8.41
N ALA A 97 -15.96 3.75 -8.81
CA ALA A 97 -16.65 2.76 -7.99
C ALA A 97 -15.92 2.53 -6.66
N ALA A 98 -14.59 2.38 -6.70
CA ALA A 98 -13.76 2.18 -5.52
C ALA A 98 -13.77 3.40 -4.58
N ALA A 99 -13.51 4.60 -5.12
CA ALA A 99 -13.24 5.80 -4.31
C ALA A 99 -14.51 6.50 -3.82
N PHE A 100 -15.61 6.43 -4.57
CA PHE A 100 -16.84 7.16 -4.26
C PHE A 100 -18.01 6.24 -3.88
N ARG A 101 -17.80 4.92 -3.85
CA ARG A 101 -18.84 3.90 -3.56
C ARG A 101 -20.08 4.06 -4.44
N ALA A 102 -19.93 4.65 -5.63
CA ALA A 102 -21.01 4.89 -6.56
C ALA A 102 -21.23 3.65 -7.44
N ARG A 103 -22.49 3.21 -7.57
CA ARG A 103 -22.84 2.09 -8.46
C ARG A 103 -22.69 2.44 -9.95
N HIS A 104 -22.88 3.71 -10.32
CA HIS A 104 -22.72 4.20 -11.70
C HIS A 104 -21.95 5.52 -11.72
N ALA A 105 -20.97 5.62 -12.63
CA ALA A 105 -20.18 6.83 -12.84
C ALA A 105 -20.93 7.83 -13.73
N ASP A 106 -21.45 8.90 -13.15
CA ASP A 106 -21.95 10.07 -13.89
C ASP A 106 -20.83 11.09 -14.19
N GLU A 107 -21.16 12.20 -14.86
CA GLU A 107 -20.17 13.23 -15.19
C GLU A 107 -19.62 13.93 -13.94
N SER A 108 -20.43 14.10 -12.89
CA SER A 108 -19.99 14.67 -11.61
C SER A 108 -18.93 13.81 -10.94
N HIS A 109 -19.10 12.48 -10.95
CA HIS A 109 -18.10 11.53 -10.47
C HIS A 109 -16.82 11.59 -11.31
N ARG A 110 -16.94 11.70 -12.64
CA ARG A 110 -15.76 11.85 -13.52
C ARG A 110 -15.00 13.14 -13.25
N ALA A 111 -15.70 14.26 -13.08
CA ALA A 111 -15.10 15.54 -12.71
C ALA A 111 -14.39 15.44 -11.35
N ARG A 112 -15.05 14.86 -10.34
CA ARG A 112 -14.45 14.64 -9.02
C ARG A 112 -13.22 13.73 -9.09
N LEU A 113 -13.26 12.65 -9.86
CA LEU A 113 -12.10 11.77 -10.06
C LEU A 113 -10.90 12.55 -10.59
N ARG A 114 -11.09 13.41 -11.60
CA ARG A 114 -10.00 14.23 -12.17
C ARG A 114 -9.34 15.11 -11.10
N VAL A 115 -10.14 15.73 -10.22
CA VAL A 115 -9.62 16.55 -9.10
C VAL A 115 -8.82 15.72 -8.12
N GLU A 116 -9.35 14.56 -7.69
CA GLU A 116 -8.66 13.70 -6.72
C GLU A 116 -7.40 13.06 -7.31
N ILE A 117 -7.38 12.72 -8.60
CA ILE A 117 -6.15 12.31 -9.29
C ILE A 117 -5.11 13.43 -9.32
N GLY A 118 -5.54 14.69 -9.55
CA GLY A 118 -4.65 15.85 -9.48
C GLY A 118 -4.03 16.02 -8.09
N ARG A 119 -4.83 15.87 -7.03
CA ARG A 119 -4.36 15.91 -5.63
C ARG A 119 -3.42 14.76 -5.31
N LEU A 120 -3.74 13.55 -5.79
CA LEU A 120 -2.90 12.38 -5.61
C LEU A 120 -1.54 12.57 -6.28
N ARG A 121 -1.50 13.08 -7.52
CA ARG A 121 -0.25 13.42 -8.23
C ARG A 121 0.61 14.39 -7.43
N ALA A 122 0.01 15.46 -6.90
CA ALA A 122 0.74 16.43 -6.10
C ALA A 122 1.38 15.80 -4.86
N MET A 123 0.69 14.86 -4.22
CA MET A 123 1.18 14.20 -3.01
C MET A 123 2.21 13.11 -3.28
N LEU A 124 2.04 12.35 -4.36
CA LEU A 124 2.93 11.25 -4.72
C LEU A 124 4.13 11.69 -5.57
N ARG A 125 4.22 12.97 -5.95
CA ARG A 125 5.35 13.54 -6.71
C ARG A 125 6.75 13.09 -6.26
N PRO A 126 7.09 12.92 -4.96
CA PRO A 126 8.41 12.44 -4.57
C PRO A 126 8.63 10.93 -4.78
N LEU A 127 7.56 10.15 -4.98
CA LEU A 127 7.58 8.68 -4.96
C LEU A 127 7.19 8.04 -6.31
N ALA A 128 6.16 8.57 -6.97
CA ALA A 128 5.57 7.97 -8.16
C ALA A 128 4.83 8.99 -9.03
N ASN A 129 4.79 8.72 -10.33
CA ASN A 129 3.90 9.37 -11.26
C ASN A 129 2.56 8.64 -11.29
N VAL A 130 1.48 9.40 -11.47
CA VAL A 130 0.15 8.86 -11.80
C VAL A 130 -0.19 9.33 -13.20
N THR A 131 -0.06 8.46 -14.19
CA THR A 131 -0.20 8.81 -15.62
C THR A 131 -1.59 8.49 -16.13
N ALA A 132 -2.09 9.32 -17.07
CA ALA A 132 -3.36 9.03 -17.73
C ALA A 132 -3.10 8.09 -18.91
N THR A 133 -3.95 7.09 -19.06
CA THR A 133 -3.94 6.15 -20.18
C THR A 133 -5.23 6.28 -20.99
N PRO A 134 -5.31 5.66 -22.18
CA PRO A 134 -6.58 5.57 -22.91
C PRO A 134 -7.69 4.96 -22.06
N ARG A 135 -7.39 3.90 -21.28
CA ARG A 135 -8.38 3.16 -20.48
C ARG A 135 -8.64 3.77 -19.10
N GLY A 136 -7.69 4.53 -18.55
CA GLY A 136 -7.85 5.19 -17.26
C GLY A 136 -6.56 5.84 -16.74
N PHE A 137 -6.01 5.28 -15.66
CA PHE A 137 -4.79 5.80 -15.02
C PHE A 137 -3.87 4.65 -14.57
N ALA A 138 -2.55 4.89 -14.60
CA ALA A 138 -1.52 3.97 -14.12
C ALA A 138 -0.64 4.64 -13.06
N LEU A 139 -0.03 3.83 -12.20
CA LEU A 139 1.00 4.26 -11.25
C LEU A 139 2.38 3.89 -11.81
N GLU A 140 3.33 4.80 -11.72
CA GLU A 140 4.69 4.60 -12.22
C GLU A 140 5.69 5.05 -11.14
N PRO A 141 6.35 4.12 -10.43
CA PRO A 141 7.36 4.46 -9.44
C PRO A 141 8.55 5.22 -10.04
N LEU A 142 9.12 6.15 -9.29
CA LEU A 142 10.27 6.96 -9.74
C LEU A 142 11.63 6.23 -9.61
N GLY A 143 11.68 5.09 -8.93
CA GLY A 143 12.86 4.22 -8.80
C GLY A 143 12.60 2.83 -9.41
N LEU A 144 13.64 2.19 -9.96
CA LEU A 144 13.53 0.96 -10.74
C LEU A 144 12.88 -0.22 -9.97
N ARG A 145 11.62 -0.49 -10.34
CA ARG A 145 10.97 -1.79 -10.62
C ARG A 145 10.89 -2.86 -9.53
N GLU A 146 10.16 -2.56 -8.46
CA GLU A 146 9.12 -3.46 -7.91
C GLU A 146 8.10 -2.61 -7.13
N THR A 147 6.80 -2.69 -7.42
CA THR A 147 5.77 -2.19 -6.49
C THR A 147 5.07 -3.36 -5.86
N VAL A 148 4.87 -3.28 -4.55
CA VAL A 148 4.36 -4.39 -3.75
C VAL A 148 3.36 -3.88 -2.72
#